data_AF-A0A3M0L5X4-F1
#
_entry.id   AF-A0A3M0L5X4-F1
#
_cell.length_a   1.000
_cell.length_b   1.000
_cell.length_c   1.000
_cell.angle_alpha   90.00
_cell.angle_beta   90.00
_cell.angle_gamma   90.00
#
_symmetry.space_group_name_H-M   'P 1'
#
loop_
_entity.id
_entity.type
_entity.pdbx_description
1 polymer ?
#
loop_
_entity_poly.entity_id
_entity_poly.type
_entity_poly.pdbx_seq_one_letter_code
_entity_poly.pdbx_strand_id
1 'polypeptide(L)'
;MGGVAGGVGFVNAPLTASEVRNFKKELGNLVEDPVGVSDQIDQFLGPNTYTWEELNSILKILFSPEEVRMIRTAGIRIWERENRRGPPGDYKLPIVDPRWYPNREEDRRGMEDYRSLMVRGIKESVPRSSNTRLAFDNMQGKDETPAAWLNRLKEIFSYTRAWILTALRVKYY
;
A
#
# COMPACT_ATOMS: atom_id res chain seq x y z
N MET A 1 -32.40 -32.03 16.60
CA MET A 1 -30.94 -32.12 16.33
C MET A 1 -30.72 -31.71 14.88
N GLY A 2 -29.82 -30.76 14.63
CA GLY A 2 -29.40 -30.36 13.28
C GLY A 2 -29.82 -28.94 12.90
N GLY A 3 -29.26 -27.94 13.60
CA GLY A 3 -29.35 -26.55 13.16
C GLY A 3 -28.68 -26.41 11.79
N VAL A 4 -29.42 -25.86 10.84
CA VAL A 4 -28.89 -25.45 9.54
C VAL A 4 -27.97 -24.27 9.83
N ALA A 5 -26.66 -24.50 9.70
CA ALA A 5 -25.69 -23.43 9.74
C ALA A 5 -26.06 -22.43 8.65
N GLY A 6 -26.63 -21.29 9.07
CA GLY A 6 -26.83 -20.16 8.19
C GLY A 6 -25.46 -19.80 7.64
N GLY A 7 -25.27 -20.04 6.34
CA GLY A 7 -24.13 -19.48 5.62
C GLY A 7 -24.20 -17.98 5.84
N VAL A 8 -23.28 -17.46 6.64
CA VAL A 8 -23.10 -16.02 6.81
C VAL A 8 -22.61 -15.52 5.46
N GLY A 9 -23.56 -15.17 4.60
CA GLY A 9 -23.28 -14.38 3.43
C GLY A 9 -22.76 -13.05 3.94
N PHE A 10 -21.47 -12.77 3.73
CA PHE A 10 -20.90 -11.47 3.99
C PHE A 10 -21.48 -10.51 2.95
N VAL A 11 -22.67 -9.98 3.24
CA VAL A 11 -23.31 -8.94 2.44
C VAL A 11 -22.62 -7.62 2.81
N ASN A 12 -21.51 -7.33 2.15
CA ASN A 12 -20.94 -5.99 2.17
C ASN A 12 -21.55 -5.20 1.01
N ALA A 13 -22.09 -4.02 1.28
CA ALA A 13 -22.46 -3.11 0.21
C ALA A 13 -21.17 -2.62 -0.47
N PRO A 14 -21.00 -2.82 -1.78
CA PRO A 14 -19.82 -2.33 -2.47
C PRO A 14 -19.80 -0.80 -2.41
N LEU A 15 -18.64 -0.23 -2.11
CA LEU A 15 -18.44 1.21 -2.19
C LEU A 15 -18.73 1.68 -3.61
N THR A 16 -19.62 2.66 -3.75
CA THR A 16 -19.96 3.23 -5.05
C THR A 16 -18.82 4.11 -5.55
N ALA A 17 -18.64 4.18 -6.87
CA ALA A 17 -17.64 5.08 -7.46
C ALA A 17 -17.85 6.55 -7.06
N SER A 18 -19.09 6.97 -6.79
CA SER A 18 -19.43 8.30 -6.27
C SER A 18 -18.90 8.53 -4.86
N GLU A 19 -19.06 7.57 -3.95
CA GLU A 19 -18.55 7.68 -2.57
C GLU A 19 -17.03 7.79 -2.57
N VAL A 20 -16.34 6.96 -3.35
CA VAL A 20 -14.87 7.00 -3.44
C VAL A 20 -14.38 8.33 -4.04
N ARG A 21 -15.08 8.87 -5.05
CA ARG A 21 -14.75 10.17 -5.65
C ARG A 21 -15.02 11.34 -4.70
N ASN A 22 -16.07 11.27 -3.89
CA ASN A 22 -16.35 12.29 -2.89
C ASN A 22 -15.30 12.23 -1.78
N PHE A 23 -14.97 11.04 -1.30
CA PHE A 23 -13.89 10.84 -0.33
C PHE A 23 -12.54 11.35 -0.86
N LYS A 24 -12.21 11.13 -2.14
CA LYS A 24 -10.99 11.69 -2.74
C LYS A 24 -10.90 13.22 -2.65
N LYS A 25 -12.02 13.94 -2.62
CA LYS A 25 -12.01 15.40 -2.46
C LYS A 25 -11.68 15.83 -1.03
N GLU A 26 -12.01 14.99 -0.05
CA GLU A 26 -11.76 15.23 1.38
C GLU A 26 -10.43 14.62 1.86
N LEU A 27 -9.89 13.69 1.08
CA LEU A 27 -8.62 13.04 1.35
C LEU A 27 -7.49 14.07 1.39
N GLY A 28 -6.72 14.05 2.48
CA GLY A 28 -5.53 14.88 2.61
C GLY A 28 -4.47 14.59 1.55
N ASN A 29 -3.43 15.43 1.51
CA ASN A 29 -2.29 15.18 0.64
C ASN A 29 -1.38 14.10 1.25
N LEU A 30 -1.16 13.00 0.52
CA LEU A 30 -0.35 11.87 0.95
C LEU A 30 1.09 12.27 1.34
N VAL A 31 1.69 13.20 0.59
CA VAL A 31 3.07 13.66 0.81
C VAL A 31 3.17 14.57 2.04
N GLU A 32 2.13 15.38 2.29
CA GLU A 32 2.11 16.30 3.42
C GLU A 32 1.79 15.59 4.74
N ASP A 33 0.79 14.71 4.73
CA ASP A 33 0.37 13.98 5.92
C ASP A 33 0.02 12.51 5.59
N PRO A 34 1.04 11.65 5.39
CA PRO A 34 0.82 10.23 5.12
C PRO A 34 0.14 9.50 6.28
N VAL A 35 0.16 10.07 7.50
CA VAL A 35 -0.44 9.46 8.69
C VAL A 35 -1.93 9.75 8.71
N GLY A 36 -2.32 11.03 8.59
CA GLY A 36 -3.72 11.42 8.50
C GLY A 36 -4.41 10.76 7.32
N VAL A 37 -3.74 10.67 6.15
CA VAL A 37 -4.27 9.95 4.98
C VAL A 37 -4.46 8.45 5.26
N SER A 38 -3.52 7.82 5.97
CA SER A 38 -3.65 6.43 6.44
C SER A 38 -4.90 6.24 7.29
N ASP A 39 -5.08 7.12 8.29
CA ASP A 39 -6.16 7.00 9.27
C ASP A 39 -7.52 7.30 8.63
N GLN A 40 -7.60 8.29 7.73
CA GLN A 40 -8.80 8.57 6.92
C GLN A 40 -9.21 7.37 6.06
N ILE A 41 -8.25 6.69 5.42
CA ILE A 41 -8.53 5.51 4.60
C ILE A 41 -8.97 4.33 5.45
N ASP A 42 -8.32 4.08 6.59
CA ASP A 42 -8.71 2.99 7.48
C ASP A 42 -10.14 3.19 8.00
N GLN A 43 -10.50 4.44 8.34
CA GLN A 43 -11.86 4.80 8.73
C GLN A 43 -12.87 4.67 7.59
N PHE A 44 -12.52 5.13 6.38
CA PHE A 44 -13.39 5.04 5.20
C PHE A 44 -13.67 3.60 4.78
N LEU A 45 -12.65 2.74 4.79
CA LEU A 45 -12.82 1.32 4.52
C LEU A 45 -13.62 0.64 5.63
N GLY A 46 -13.42 1.06 6.89
CA GLY A 46 -14.09 0.48 8.05
C GLY A 46 -13.75 -1.01 8.23
N PRO A 47 -14.54 -1.75 9.03
CA PRO A 47 -14.31 -3.18 9.28
C PRO A 47 -14.76 -4.09 8.13
N ASN A 48 -15.17 -3.52 6.99
CA ASN A 48 -15.71 -4.29 5.86
C ASN A 48 -14.61 -5.12 5.18
N THR A 49 -15.01 -6.29 4.69
CA THR A 49 -14.16 -7.13 3.85
C THR A 49 -14.37 -6.74 2.39
N TYR A 50 -13.32 -6.25 1.75
CA TYR A 50 -13.33 -5.92 0.33
C TYR A 50 -12.50 -6.94 -0.45
N THR A 51 -12.96 -7.28 -1.64
CA THR A 51 -12.21 -8.09 -2.59
C THR A 51 -10.96 -7.34 -3.08
N TRP A 52 -10.02 -8.08 -3.68
CA TRP A 52 -8.84 -7.49 -4.29
C TRP A 52 -9.22 -6.47 -5.39
N GLU A 53 -10.24 -6.77 -6.21
CA GLU A 53 -10.70 -5.88 -7.27
C GLU A 53 -11.28 -4.57 -6.74
N GLU A 54 -12.08 -4.64 -5.67
CA GLU A 54 -12.66 -3.46 -5.01
C GLU A 54 -11.57 -2.58 -4.41
N LEU A 55 -10.64 -3.15 -3.62
CA LEU A 55 -9.54 -2.39 -3.02
C LEU A 55 -8.63 -1.78 -4.09
N ASN A 56 -8.29 -2.53 -5.13
CA ASN A 56 -7.48 -2.02 -6.23
C ASN A 56 -8.20 -0.89 -7.00
N SER A 57 -9.52 -1.00 -7.17
CA SER A 57 -10.33 0.06 -7.81
C SER A 57 -10.39 1.32 -6.95
N ILE A 58 -10.59 1.18 -5.63
CA ILE A 58 -10.56 2.29 -4.68
C ILE A 58 -9.21 3.00 -4.77
N LEU A 59 -8.10 2.26 -4.68
CA LEU A 59 -6.75 2.84 -4.73
C LEU A 59 -6.48 3.61 -6.03
N LYS A 60 -6.93 3.09 -7.18
CA LYS A 60 -6.77 3.75 -8.48
C LYS A 60 -7.59 5.04 -8.61
N ILE A 61 -8.68 5.17 -7.86
CA ILE A 61 -9.45 6.42 -7.77
C ILE A 61 -8.77 7.38 -6.79
N LEU A 62 -8.26 6.85 -5.68
CA LEU A 62 -7.72 7.65 -4.59
C LEU A 62 -6.30 8.16 -4.84
N PHE A 63 -5.51 7.47 -5.65
CA PHE A 63 -4.08 7.75 -5.78
C PHE A 63 -3.62 7.68 -7.24
N SER A 64 -2.59 8.46 -7.54
CA SER A 64 -1.85 8.33 -8.80
C SER A 64 -1.11 6.98 -8.88
N PRO A 65 -0.80 6.49 -10.09
CA PRO A 65 0.01 5.28 -10.26
C PRO A 65 1.36 5.33 -9.52
N GLU A 66 1.94 6.52 -9.37
CA GLU A 66 3.17 6.80 -8.62
C GLU A 66 2.99 6.52 -7.12
N GLU A 67 1.96 7.13 -6.52
CA GLU A 67 1.62 6.95 -5.10
C GLU A 67 1.27 5.50 -4.80
N VAL A 68 0.47 4.84 -5.66
CA VAL A 68 0.16 3.40 -5.52
C VAL A 68 1.44 2.55 -5.50
N ARG A 69 2.42 2.85 -6.35
CA ARG A 69 3.71 2.14 -6.37
C ARG A 69 4.53 2.38 -5.11
N MET A 70 4.52 3.60 -4.58
CA MET A 70 5.19 3.94 -3.32
C MET A 70 4.57 3.19 -2.15
N ILE A 71 3.25 3.28 -2.01
CA ILE A 71 2.46 2.59 -0.98
C ILE A 71 2.73 1.09 -1.02
N ARG A 72 2.65 0.48 -2.21
CA ARG A 72 2.94 -0.95 -2.40
C ARG A 72 4.36 -1.31 -1.97
N THR A 73 5.34 -0.52 -2.39
CA THR A 73 6.75 -0.76 -2.04
C THR A 73 6.98 -0.68 -0.54
N ALA A 74 6.36 0.29 0.14
CA ALA A 74 6.37 0.40 1.59
C ALA A 74 5.71 -0.82 2.25
N GLY A 75 4.52 -1.22 1.79
CA GLY A 75 3.82 -2.40 2.28
C GLY A 75 4.62 -3.69 2.13
N ILE A 76 5.30 -3.92 0.99
CA ILE A 76 6.17 -5.08 0.78
C ILE A 76 7.31 -5.08 1.81
N ARG A 77 7.95 -3.93 2.04
CA ARG A 77 9.02 -3.81 3.04
C ARG A 77 8.51 -4.11 4.45
N ILE A 78 7.31 -3.64 4.81
CA ILE A 78 6.69 -3.92 6.10
C ILE A 78 6.53 -5.44 6.27
N TRP A 79 5.90 -6.10 5.29
CA TRP A 79 5.73 -7.55 5.31
C TRP A 79 7.06 -8.29 5.43
N GLU A 80 8.05 -7.98 4.61
CA GLU A 80 9.35 -8.66 4.63
C GLU A 80 10.09 -8.48 5.97
N ARG A 81 9.94 -7.31 6.63
CA ARG A 81 10.51 -7.06 7.97
C ARG A 81 9.85 -7.94 9.03
N GLU A 82 8.53 -8.09 8.97
CA GLU A 82 7.71 -8.83 9.95
C GLU A 82 7.73 -10.34 9.70
N ASN A 83 7.87 -10.77 8.44
CA ASN A 83 7.74 -12.14 7.99
C ASN A 83 9.01 -12.64 7.28
N ARG A 84 10.17 -12.58 7.96
CA ARG A 84 11.48 -12.96 7.39
C ARG A 84 11.53 -14.38 6.79
N ARG A 85 10.68 -15.30 7.24
CA ARG A 85 10.59 -16.69 6.75
C ARG A 85 9.29 -16.96 5.96
N GLY A 86 8.48 -15.93 5.74
CA GLY A 86 7.21 -16.03 5.02
C GLY A 86 7.40 -15.99 3.51
N PRO A 87 6.29 -16.08 2.74
CA PRO A 87 6.33 -15.82 1.32
C PRO A 87 6.83 -14.40 1.02
N PRO A 88 7.40 -14.15 -0.17
CA PRO A 88 7.80 -12.81 -0.59
C PRO A 88 6.64 -11.80 -0.53
N GLY A 89 6.93 -10.53 -0.25
CA GLY A 89 5.87 -9.54 -0.01
C GLY A 89 5.02 -9.20 -1.23
N ASP A 90 5.51 -9.45 -2.45
CA ASP A 90 4.74 -9.30 -3.68
C ASP A 90 3.60 -10.32 -3.82
N TYR A 91 3.66 -11.47 -3.13
CA TYR A 91 2.52 -12.39 -2.98
C TYR A 91 1.41 -11.80 -2.10
N LYS A 92 1.78 -10.94 -1.14
CA LYS A 92 0.82 -10.29 -0.23
C LYS A 92 0.28 -8.98 -0.77
N LEU A 93 1.02 -8.34 -1.68
CA LEU A 93 0.59 -7.17 -2.42
C LEU A 93 0.65 -7.43 -3.93
N PRO A 94 -0.19 -8.33 -4.48
CA PRO A 94 -0.16 -8.66 -5.89
C PRO A 94 -0.63 -7.48 -6.76
N ILE A 95 -0.02 -7.35 -7.95
CA ILE A 95 -0.38 -6.33 -8.97
C ILE A 95 -1.50 -6.82 -9.87
N VAL A 96 -1.57 -8.13 -10.08
CA VAL A 96 -2.59 -8.83 -10.85
C VAL A 96 -3.56 -9.51 -9.92
N ASP A 97 -4.77 -9.80 -10.40
CA ASP A 97 -5.79 -10.48 -9.62
C ASP A 97 -5.26 -11.85 -9.10
N PRO A 98 -5.15 -12.03 -7.77
CA PRO A 98 -4.72 -13.29 -7.19
C PRO A 98 -5.81 -14.38 -7.21
N ARG A 99 -7.03 -14.06 -7.67
CA ARG A 99 -8.21 -14.93 -7.66
C ARG A 99 -8.58 -15.41 -6.25
N TRP A 100 -8.53 -14.49 -5.29
CA TRP A 100 -8.96 -14.75 -3.92
C TRP A 100 -10.48 -14.79 -3.83
N TYR A 101 -11.02 -15.87 -3.27
CA TYR A 101 -12.46 -16.04 -3.10
C TYR A 101 -12.87 -15.82 -1.64
N PRO A 102 -13.88 -14.98 -1.35
CA PRO A 102 -14.31 -14.68 0.03
C PRO A 102 -14.76 -15.92 0.84
N ASN A 103 -15.15 -17.00 0.17
CA ASN A 103 -15.58 -18.24 0.80
C ASN A 103 -14.42 -19.15 1.26
N ARG A 104 -13.18 -18.85 0.88
CA ARG A 104 -11.99 -19.59 1.31
C ARG A 104 -11.27 -18.82 2.40
N GLU A 105 -11.10 -19.47 3.53
CA GLU A 105 -10.50 -18.85 4.72
C GLU A 105 -9.04 -18.38 4.49
N GLU A 106 -8.28 -19.10 3.66
CA GLU A 106 -6.92 -18.67 3.27
C GLU A 106 -6.93 -17.39 2.41
N ASP A 107 -7.88 -17.31 1.47
CA ASP A 107 -8.05 -16.15 0.59
C ASP A 107 -8.55 -14.94 1.37
N ARG A 108 -9.43 -15.15 2.36
CA ARG A 108 -9.87 -14.12 3.32
C ARG A 108 -8.69 -13.52 4.08
N ARG A 109 -7.78 -14.34 4.59
CA ARG A 109 -6.53 -13.86 5.20
C ARG A 109 -5.67 -13.08 4.20
N GLY A 110 -5.63 -13.52 2.94
CA GLY A 110 -4.97 -12.77 1.86
C GLY A 110 -5.55 -11.37 1.68
N MET A 111 -6.88 -11.24 1.64
CA MET A 111 -7.58 -9.95 1.55
C MET A 111 -7.33 -9.06 2.78
N GLU A 112 -7.33 -9.63 3.98
CA GLU A 112 -7.04 -8.92 5.23
C GLU A 112 -5.58 -8.42 5.26
N ASP A 113 -4.63 -9.26 4.90
CA ASP A 113 -3.21 -8.90 4.76
C ASP A 113 -3.04 -7.78 3.73
N TYR A 114 -3.71 -7.88 2.58
CA TYR A 114 -3.66 -6.87 1.52
C TYR A 114 -4.20 -5.52 2.03
N ARG A 115 -5.40 -5.48 2.63
CA ARG A 115 -5.96 -4.26 3.24
C ARG A 115 -5.00 -3.66 4.27
N SER A 116 -4.52 -4.49 5.20
CA SER A 116 -3.61 -4.06 6.28
C SER A 116 -2.30 -3.48 5.75
N LEU A 117 -1.65 -4.19 4.82
CA LEU A 117 -0.38 -3.75 4.25
C LEU A 117 -0.55 -2.51 3.36
N MET A 118 -1.71 -2.31 2.74
CA MET A 118 -2.02 -1.08 2.01
C MET A 118 -2.13 0.13 2.94
N VAL A 119 -2.91 0.03 4.02
CA VAL A 119 -3.05 1.11 5.03
C VAL A 119 -1.70 1.42 5.69
N ARG A 120 -0.96 0.39 6.13
CA ARG A 120 0.36 0.58 6.72
C ARG A 120 1.38 1.09 5.69
N GLY A 121 1.26 0.66 4.45
CA GLY A 121 2.07 1.14 3.32
C GLY A 121 1.89 2.63 3.07
N ILE A 122 0.66 3.17 3.19
CA ILE A 122 0.38 4.61 3.11
C ILE A 122 1.18 5.36 4.17
N LYS A 123 1.10 4.89 5.42
CA LYS A 123 1.77 5.50 6.57
C LYS A 123 3.30 5.56 6.46
N GLU A 124 3.91 4.58 5.79
CA GLU A 124 5.37 4.49 5.57
C GLU A 124 5.81 4.86 4.13
N SER A 125 4.89 5.26 3.27
CA SER A 125 5.18 5.54 1.85
C SER A 125 6.07 6.77 1.67
N VAL A 126 5.98 7.73 2.58
CA VAL A 126 6.70 9.00 2.54
C VAL A 126 7.75 9.02 3.66
N PRO A 127 9.05 9.15 3.33
CA PRO A 127 10.10 9.29 4.33
C PRO A 127 9.90 10.58 5.15
N ARG A 128 9.98 10.50 6.49
CA ARG A 128 9.66 11.60 7.42
C ARG A 128 10.80 12.59 7.74
N SER A 129 11.90 12.67 7.00
CA SER A 129 12.97 13.62 7.36
C SER A 129 12.65 15.05 6.85
N SER A 130 13.09 16.11 7.55
CA SER A 130 12.77 17.49 7.13
C SER A 130 13.32 17.85 5.75
N ASN A 131 14.33 17.10 5.28
CA ASN A 131 14.91 17.24 3.95
C ASN A 131 14.14 16.48 2.86
N THR A 132 13.22 15.56 3.18
CA THR A 132 12.54 14.73 2.17
C THR A 132 11.29 15.36 1.58
N ARG A 133 10.59 16.28 2.27
CA ARG A 133 9.51 17.08 1.66
C ARG A 133 10.07 18.04 0.60
N LEU A 134 11.11 18.79 0.97
CA LEU A 134 11.88 19.62 0.04
C LEU A 134 12.51 18.78 -1.08
N ALA A 135 13.00 17.58 -0.77
CA ALA A 135 13.52 16.71 -1.79
C ALA A 135 12.39 16.17 -2.69
N PHE A 136 11.24 15.70 -2.20
CA PHE A 136 10.14 15.26 -3.05
C PHE A 136 9.62 16.37 -3.98
N ASP A 137 9.40 17.57 -3.42
CA ASP A 137 8.95 18.75 -4.17
C ASP A 137 10.00 19.25 -5.19
N ASN A 138 11.30 19.07 -4.93
CA ASN A 138 12.39 19.38 -5.88
C ASN A 138 12.82 18.18 -6.75
N MET A 139 12.42 16.95 -6.42
CA MET A 139 12.90 15.73 -7.06
C MET A 139 12.07 15.36 -8.27
N GLN A 140 10.76 15.65 -8.29
CA GLN A 140 10.01 15.60 -9.54
C GLN A 140 10.28 16.91 -10.28
N GLY A 141 11.22 16.85 -11.23
CA GLY A 141 11.51 18.02 -12.07
C GLY A 141 10.22 18.49 -12.75
N LYS A 142 10.03 19.81 -12.88
CA LYS A 142 8.82 20.38 -13.51
C LYS A 142 8.55 19.83 -14.93
N ASP A 143 9.60 19.29 -15.57
CA ASP A 143 9.60 18.69 -16.90
C ASP A 143 10.01 17.20 -16.89
N GLU A 144 10.10 16.56 -15.72
CA GLU A 144 10.50 15.15 -15.61
C GLU A 144 9.32 14.22 -15.93
N THR A 145 9.53 13.33 -16.89
CA THR A 145 8.52 12.32 -17.21
C THR A 145 8.38 11.31 -16.05
N PRO A 146 7.16 10.81 -15.76
CA PRO A 146 6.94 9.86 -14.67
C PRO A 146 7.81 8.58 -14.72
N ALA A 147 8.30 8.21 -15.91
CA ALA A 147 9.21 7.08 -16.11
C ALA A 147 10.66 7.40 -15.68
N ALA A 148 11.14 8.61 -15.94
CA ALA A 148 12.46 9.07 -15.49
C ALA A 148 12.51 9.17 -13.96
N TRP A 149 11.46 9.74 -13.37
CA TRP A 149 11.29 9.82 -11.92
C TRP A 149 11.28 8.43 -11.26
N LEU A 150 10.56 7.46 -11.86
CA LEU A 150 10.54 6.09 -11.38
C LEU A 150 11.93 5.43 -11.42
N ASN A 151 12.66 5.59 -12.52
CA ASN A 151 13.99 4.99 -12.66
C ASN A 151 14.97 5.58 -11.63
N ARG A 152 14.88 6.88 -11.38
CA ARG A 152 15.65 7.56 -10.34
C ARG A 152 15.29 7.08 -8.93
N LEU A 153 14.01 6.88 -8.62
CA LEU A 153 13.61 6.30 -7.34
C LEU A 153 14.17 4.88 -7.16
N LYS A 154 14.11 4.06 -8.20
CA LYS A 154 14.70 2.70 -8.19
C LYS A 154 16.20 2.75 -7.91
N GLU A 155 16.91 3.71 -8.49
CA GLU A 155 18.33 3.94 -8.19
C GLU A 155 18.55 4.39 -6.74
N ILE A 156 17.82 5.38 -6.22
CA ILE A 156 17.98 5.84 -4.82
C ILE A 156 17.76 4.71 -3.81
N PHE A 157 16.75 3.87 -4.05
CA PHE A 157 16.48 2.72 -3.21
C PHE A 157 17.45 1.55 -3.40
N SER A 158 18.14 1.44 -4.55
CA SER A 158 19.23 0.49 -4.74
C SER A 158 20.53 0.98 -4.10
N TYR A 159 20.82 2.28 -4.18
CA TYR A 159 21.98 2.93 -3.57
C TYR A 159 21.93 2.90 -2.04
N THR A 160 20.76 3.10 -1.42
CA THR A 160 20.62 3.03 0.05
C THR A 160 20.90 1.63 0.61
N ARG A 161 20.58 0.56 -0.14
CA ARG A 161 21.00 -0.81 0.19
C ARG A 161 22.52 -0.99 0.04
N ALA A 162 23.11 -0.48 -1.04
CA ALA A 162 24.56 -0.57 -1.28
C ALA A 162 25.38 0.24 -0.26
N TRP A 163 24.90 1.42 0.15
CA TRP A 163 25.52 2.25 1.17
C TRP A 163 25.44 1.63 2.57
N ILE A 164 24.30 1.04 2.95
CA ILE A 164 24.18 0.32 4.22
C ILE A 164 25.10 -0.91 4.23
N LEU A 165 25.17 -1.67 3.14
CA LEU A 165 26.06 -2.84 3.04
C LEU A 165 27.54 -2.45 3.06
N THR A 166 27.90 -1.33 2.41
CA THR A 166 29.28 -0.81 2.42
C THR A 166 29.64 -0.24 3.79
N ALA A 167 28.74 0.50 4.43
CA ALA A 167 28.92 1.02 5.79
C ALA A 167 29.01 -0.09 6.84
N LEU A 168 28.25 -1.18 6.68
CA LEU A 168 28.38 -2.36 7.52
C LEU A 168 29.70 -3.11 7.25
N ARG A 169 30.17 -3.18 6.00
CA ARG A 169 31.46 -3.82 5.65
C ARG A 169 32.67 -3.10 6.24
N VAL A 170 32.61 -1.77 6.38
CA VAL A 170 33.68 -0.96 7.00
C VAL A 170 33.67 -1.05 8.53
N LYS A 171 32.55 -1.42 9.16
CA LYS A 171 32.43 -1.48 10.63
C LYS A 171 32.85 -2.83 11.25
N TYR A 172 33.20 -3.83 10.43
CA TYR A 172 33.59 -5.18 10.85
C TYR A 172 34.98 -5.60 10.36
N TYR A 173 35.85 -4.63 10.04
CA TYR A 173 37.29 -4.81 9.86
C TYR A 173 38.06 -3.81 10.71
#